data_AF-A0AAU9INU2-F1
#
_entry.id   AF-A0AAU9INU2-F1
#
_cell.length_a   1.000
_cell.length_b   1.000
_cell.length_c   1.000
_cell.angle_alpha   90.00
_cell.angle_beta   90.00
_cell.angle_gamma   90.00
#
_symmetry.space_group_name_H-M   'P 1'
#
loop_
_entity.id
_entity.type
_entity.pdbx_description
1 polymer ?
#
loop_
_entity_poly.entity_id
_entity_poly.type
_entity_poly.pdbx_seq_one_letter_code
_entity_poly.pdbx_strand_id
1 'polypeptide(L)'
;MGCCESRANSDFPPRLTPLQSIVQENSIDDPPLKEQSFLTFRVTQLYKKRKWRDLIKMIYSKEPTDIDAVKLKHNQTVPSTIGGLSIAYLAEASKFECNKIHFYIRGILEILIQNLKLGTEEALQENSLLLLSRCVGFFSEGVIHDLLNQKIFELLIPLLGIKELREPAMRTCGMIYKCREKAQRIFFKLKGEEELVKILAIANTEEKVMETLINILYLILDSQNKQSQFCINKIIEAGFLAAIDRIDENFKKSRNYDELLSAILQVRYT
;
A
#
# COMPACT_ATOMS: atom_id res chain seq x y z
N MET A 1 52.85 -57.46 38.65
CA MET A 1 54.32 -57.52 38.38
C MET A 1 54.65 -56.41 37.40
N GLY A 2 55.67 -55.58 37.71
CA GLY A 2 56.37 -54.74 36.73
C GLY A 2 56.08 -53.23 36.81
N CYS A 3 56.77 -52.53 37.71
CA CYS A 3 57.10 -51.12 37.55
C CYS A 3 58.19 -50.96 36.47
N CYS A 4 58.23 -49.82 35.76
CA CYS A 4 59.44 -49.07 35.35
C CYS A 4 59.07 -47.79 34.54
N GLU A 5 59.02 -46.68 35.27
CA GLU A 5 59.60 -45.34 35.05
C GLU A 5 59.91 -44.72 33.66
N SER A 6 59.49 -43.44 33.56
CA SER A 6 60.22 -42.24 33.07
C SER A 6 60.23 -41.84 31.60
N ARG A 7 59.50 -40.75 31.28
CA ARG A 7 60.07 -39.54 30.64
C ARG A 7 59.14 -38.33 30.77
N ALA A 8 59.72 -37.24 31.27
CA ALA A 8 59.13 -35.91 31.31
C ALA A 8 59.01 -35.32 29.89
N ASN A 9 57.89 -34.64 29.62
CA ASN A 9 57.89 -33.37 28.88
C ASN A 9 56.61 -32.61 29.23
N SER A 10 56.83 -31.40 29.71
CA SER A 10 55.86 -30.35 29.99
C SER A 10 55.19 -29.88 28.71
N ASP A 11 53.87 -29.80 28.68
CA ASP A 11 53.14 -28.86 27.80
C ASP A 11 51.80 -28.51 28.45
N PHE A 12 51.79 -27.39 29.17
CA PHE A 12 50.57 -26.67 29.55
C PHE A 12 50.14 -25.80 28.36
N PRO A 13 48.83 -25.68 28.06
CA PRO A 13 48.36 -24.81 26.99
C PRO A 13 48.56 -23.32 27.36
N PRO A 14 48.86 -22.45 26.37
CA PRO A 14 49.26 -21.07 26.62
C PRO A 14 48.10 -20.19 27.09
N ARG A 15 48.43 -19.32 28.04
CA ARG A 15 47.58 -18.26 28.61
C ARG A 15 47.28 -17.18 27.56
N LEU A 16 46.04 -16.72 27.57
CA LEU A 16 45.54 -15.56 26.82
C LEU A 16 46.33 -14.29 27.17
N THR A 17 46.90 -13.63 26.16
CA THR A 17 47.43 -12.26 26.24
C THR A 17 46.32 -11.23 25.98
N PRO A 18 46.29 -10.10 26.71
CA PRO A 18 45.30 -9.06 26.54
C PRO A 18 45.67 -8.15 25.36
N LEU A 19 44.73 -7.97 24.42
CA LEU A 19 44.83 -6.98 23.35
C LEU A 19 44.37 -5.62 23.87
N GLN A 20 45.32 -4.77 24.22
CA GLN A 20 45.16 -3.32 24.18
C GLN A 20 45.98 -2.77 23.01
N SER A 21 45.52 -1.62 22.52
CA SER A 21 46.12 -0.70 21.54
C SER A 21 46.10 -1.12 20.07
N ILE A 22 45.01 -0.76 19.38
CA ILE A 22 45.08 -0.04 18.10
C ILE A 22 44.03 1.08 18.15
N VAL A 23 44.49 2.33 18.24
CA VAL A 23 43.71 3.54 17.95
C VAL A 23 44.47 4.27 16.84
N GLN A 24 43.82 4.48 15.70
CA GLN A 24 43.72 5.73 14.93
C GLN A 24 42.98 5.42 13.62
N GLU A 25 41.72 5.86 13.51
CA GLU A 25 41.30 7.14 12.90
C GLU A 25 41.12 7.01 11.38
N ASN A 26 39.87 6.80 10.99
CA ASN A 26 39.25 7.50 9.87
C ASN A 26 37.79 7.74 10.25
N SER A 27 37.58 8.91 10.84
CA SER A 27 36.28 9.50 11.17
C SER A 27 35.53 9.82 9.89
N ILE A 28 34.50 9.03 9.60
CA ILE A 28 33.28 9.58 9.01
C ILE A 28 32.36 9.71 10.21
N ASP A 29 32.03 10.95 10.57
CA ASP A 29 31.10 11.27 11.65
C ASP A 29 29.72 10.67 11.35
N ASP A 30 29.51 9.40 11.71
CA ASP A 30 28.18 8.89 11.93
C ASP A 30 27.67 9.54 13.23
N PRO A 31 26.52 10.24 13.19
CA PRO A 31 25.96 10.82 14.40
C PRO A 31 25.70 9.70 15.43
N PRO A 32 25.84 9.99 16.73
CA PRO A 32 25.64 9.00 17.77
C PRO A 32 24.25 8.37 17.61
N LEU A 33 24.20 7.04 17.56
CA LEU A 33 22.96 6.27 17.56
C LEU A 33 22.16 6.66 18.80
N LYS A 34 21.20 7.58 18.65
CA LYS A 34 20.14 7.81 19.63
C LYS A 34 19.55 6.45 20.00
N GLU A 35 19.40 6.18 21.29
CA GLU A 35 18.83 4.93 21.81
C GLU A 35 17.48 4.66 21.13
N GLN A 36 17.46 3.75 20.15
CA GLN A 36 16.21 3.31 19.54
C GLN A 36 15.47 2.45 20.56
N SER A 37 14.18 2.70 20.79
CA SER A 37 13.38 1.77 21.60
C SER A 37 13.52 0.33 21.07
N PHE A 38 13.60 -0.62 22.01
CA PHE A 38 13.71 -2.05 21.70
C PHE A 38 12.62 -2.50 20.71
N LEU A 39 11.40 -1.95 20.82
CA LEU A 39 10.32 -2.26 19.88
C LEU A 39 10.53 -1.66 18.49
N THR A 40 11.02 -0.42 18.37
CA THR A 40 11.37 0.18 17.06
C THR A 40 12.43 -0.67 16.35
N PHE A 41 13.47 -1.07 17.09
CA PHE A 41 14.49 -1.99 16.59
C PHE A 41 13.88 -3.33 16.16
N ARG A 42 13.03 -3.94 17.01
CA ARG A 42 12.39 -5.22 16.73
C ARG A 42 11.52 -5.18 15.47
N VAL A 43 10.65 -4.18 15.32
CA VAL A 43 9.79 -4.01 14.13
C VAL A 43 10.63 -3.85 12.87
N THR A 44 11.69 -3.06 12.94
CA THR A 44 12.65 -2.90 11.84
C THR A 44 13.32 -4.23 11.45
N GLN A 45 13.72 -5.04 12.44
CA GLN A 45 14.31 -6.36 12.19
C GLN A 45 13.30 -7.35 11.59
N LEU A 46 12.05 -7.35 12.06
CA LEU A 46 10.99 -8.19 11.49
C LEU A 46 10.73 -7.84 10.02
N TYR A 47 10.70 -6.55 9.69
CA TYR A 47 10.60 -6.08 8.30
C TYR A 47 11.79 -6.54 7.45
N LYS A 48 13.03 -6.27 7.89
CA LYS A 48 14.25 -6.68 7.17
C LYS A 48 14.33 -8.19 6.94
N LYS A 49 13.90 -8.99 7.92
CA LYS A 49 13.87 -10.47 7.86
C LYS A 49 12.60 -11.04 7.21
N ARG A 50 11.72 -10.19 6.66
CA ARG A 50 10.46 -10.57 5.99
C ARG A 50 9.54 -11.44 6.84
N LYS A 51 9.48 -11.18 8.15
CA LYS A 51 8.63 -11.91 9.11
C LYS A 51 7.23 -11.30 9.16
N TRP A 52 6.49 -11.41 8.05
CA TRP A 52 5.19 -10.76 7.85
C TRP A 52 4.15 -11.07 8.93
N ARG A 53 4.01 -12.34 9.30
CA ARG A 53 3.09 -12.76 10.36
C ARG A 53 3.38 -12.07 11.69
N ASP A 54 4.65 -11.91 12.04
CA ASP A 54 5.04 -11.29 13.31
C ASP A 54 4.93 -9.76 13.23
N LEU A 55 5.22 -9.17 12.07
CA LEU A 55 4.99 -7.75 11.82
C LEU A 55 3.51 -7.37 11.96
N ILE A 56 2.60 -8.23 11.51
CA ILE A 56 1.15 -8.06 11.67
C ILE A 56 0.73 -8.03 13.15
N LYS A 57 1.36 -8.85 14.01
CA LYS A 57 1.08 -8.83 15.46
C LYS A 57 1.46 -7.51 16.10
N MET A 58 2.46 -6.81 15.54
CA MET A 58 2.93 -5.53 16.07
C MET A 58 1.96 -4.36 15.78
N ILE A 59 1.01 -4.53 14.85
CA ILE A 59 0.01 -3.51 14.49
C ILE A 59 -0.86 -3.06 15.67
N TYR A 60 -1.09 -3.95 16.63
CA TYR A 60 -1.90 -3.65 17.82
C TYR A 60 -1.15 -2.81 18.86
N SER A 61 0.15 -2.60 18.70
CA SER A 61 0.94 -1.83 19.66
C SER A 61 0.69 -0.34 19.50
N LYS A 62 0.30 0.29 20.62
CA LYS A 62 0.16 1.75 20.75
C LYS A 62 1.40 2.41 21.33
N GLU A 63 2.48 1.65 21.54
CA GLU A 63 3.72 2.21 22.07
C GLU A 63 4.29 3.24 21.08
N PRO A 64 4.82 4.36 21.60
CA PRO A 64 5.40 5.39 20.76
C PRO A 64 6.66 4.88 20.07
N THR A 65 6.99 5.52 18.96
CA THR A 65 8.16 5.17 18.16
C THR A 65 9.22 6.25 18.22
N ASP A 66 10.48 5.86 18.35
CA ASP A 66 11.61 6.78 18.28
C ASP A 66 12.12 6.84 16.82
N ILE A 67 11.37 7.53 15.94
CA ILE A 67 11.56 7.48 14.47
C ILE A 67 12.49 8.56 13.91
N ASP A 68 13.25 9.28 14.73
CA ASP A 68 14.31 10.15 14.19
C ASP A 68 15.31 9.37 13.27
N ALA A 69 15.35 8.04 13.34
CA ALA A 69 16.28 7.17 12.62
C ALA A 69 15.68 6.26 11.52
N VAL A 70 14.36 6.20 11.32
CA VAL A 70 13.80 5.29 10.29
C VAL A 70 13.61 6.05 8.98
N LYS A 71 14.50 5.80 8.02
CA LYS A 71 14.34 6.20 6.61
C LYS A 71 13.17 5.42 5.99
N LEU A 72 11.93 5.79 6.30
CA LEU A 72 10.84 5.62 5.34
C LEU A 72 11.20 6.46 4.10
N LYS A 73 10.88 5.97 2.90
CA LYS A 73 11.22 6.70 1.67
C LYS A 73 10.66 8.13 1.75
N HIS A 74 11.41 9.10 1.22
CA HIS A 74 11.02 10.50 1.15
C HIS A 74 9.57 10.60 0.65
N ASN A 75 8.71 11.30 1.41
CA ASN A 75 7.29 11.59 1.17
C ASN A 75 6.23 10.70 1.85
N GLN A 76 6.58 9.82 2.79
CA GLN A 76 5.56 9.17 3.64
C GLN A 76 5.45 9.84 5.00
N THR A 77 4.22 10.09 5.44
CA THR A 77 3.96 10.61 6.78
C THR A 77 4.44 9.60 7.82
N VAL A 78 5.23 10.09 8.78
CA VAL A 78 5.88 9.26 9.79
C VAL A 78 4.85 8.81 10.83
N PRO A 79 4.64 7.49 11.01
CA PRO A 79 3.73 7.00 12.05
C PRO A 79 4.27 7.30 13.45
N SER A 80 3.41 7.62 14.41
CA SER A 80 3.81 7.91 15.79
C SER A 80 3.87 6.67 16.70
N THR A 81 3.30 5.55 16.25
CA THR A 81 3.14 4.31 17.03
C THR A 81 3.77 3.10 16.35
N ILE A 82 4.19 2.12 17.16
CA ILE A 82 4.78 0.86 16.68
C ILE A 82 3.81 0.13 15.74
N GLY A 83 2.52 0.22 16.04
CA GLY A 83 1.46 -0.29 15.18
C GLY A 83 1.44 0.40 13.82
N GLY A 84 1.47 1.74 13.81
CA GLY A 84 1.54 2.52 12.58
C GLY A 84 2.82 2.27 11.76
N LEU A 85 3.97 2.16 12.41
CA LEU A 85 5.24 1.79 11.75
C LEU A 85 5.15 0.42 11.10
N SER A 86 4.49 -0.53 11.76
CA SER A 86 4.28 -1.88 11.22
C SER A 86 3.39 -1.86 9.97
N ILE A 87 2.32 -1.05 9.97
CA ILE A 87 1.47 -0.84 8.78
C ILE A 87 2.29 -0.19 7.66
N ALA A 88 3.07 0.85 7.95
CA ALA A 88 3.90 1.53 6.96
C ALA A 88 4.92 0.58 6.30
N TYR A 89 5.57 -0.28 7.08
CA TYR A 89 6.48 -1.31 6.55
C TYR A 89 5.77 -2.37 5.72
N LEU A 90 4.58 -2.81 6.12
CA LEU A 90 3.78 -3.73 5.30
C LEU A 90 3.33 -3.06 4.00
N ALA A 91 2.92 -1.79 4.07
CA ALA A 91 2.60 -1.01 2.89
C ALA A 91 3.81 -0.99 1.96
N GLU A 92 4.99 -0.55 2.42
CA GLU A 92 6.20 -0.51 1.58
C GLU A 92 6.56 -1.87 1.00
N ALA A 93 6.57 -2.94 1.81
CA ALA A 93 6.86 -4.30 1.33
C ALA A 93 5.87 -4.78 0.27
N SER A 94 4.59 -4.41 0.37
CA SER A 94 3.55 -4.84 -0.56
C SER A 94 3.73 -4.28 -1.98
N LYS A 95 4.61 -3.31 -2.21
CA LYS A 95 5.02 -2.91 -3.56
C LYS A 95 5.65 -4.06 -4.36
N PHE A 96 6.30 -5.00 -3.66
CA PHE A 96 7.04 -6.10 -4.29
C PHE A 96 6.54 -7.49 -3.85
N GLU A 97 5.94 -7.60 -2.66
CA GLU A 97 5.52 -8.89 -2.07
C GLU A 97 4.02 -8.95 -1.74
N CYS A 98 3.18 -8.23 -2.49
CA CYS A 98 1.72 -8.25 -2.31
C CYS A 98 1.12 -9.67 -2.33
N ASN A 99 1.65 -10.57 -3.17
CA ASN A 99 1.24 -11.97 -3.27
C ASN A 99 1.53 -12.80 -2.00
N LYS A 100 2.44 -12.35 -1.11
CA LYS A 100 2.73 -13.01 0.17
C LYS A 100 2.05 -12.30 1.33
N ILE A 101 1.96 -10.98 1.26
CA ILE A 101 1.44 -10.15 2.35
C ILE A 101 -0.08 -10.22 2.44
N HIS A 102 -0.80 -10.30 1.31
CA HIS A 102 -2.27 -10.24 1.31
C HIS A 102 -2.94 -11.30 2.20
N PHE A 103 -2.33 -12.50 2.34
CA PHE A 103 -2.85 -13.58 3.17
C PHE A 103 -2.99 -13.18 4.64
N TYR A 104 -2.13 -12.29 5.12
CA TYR A 104 -2.15 -11.83 6.50
C TYR A 104 -3.06 -10.63 6.72
N ILE A 105 -3.36 -9.86 5.65
CA ILE A 105 -4.17 -8.63 5.74
C ILE A 105 -5.61 -8.91 6.18
N ARG A 106 -6.16 -10.08 5.84
CA ARG A 106 -7.50 -10.47 6.29
C ARG A 106 -7.64 -10.39 7.82
N GLY A 107 -6.61 -10.77 8.57
CA GLY A 107 -6.63 -10.77 10.03
C GLY A 107 -6.58 -9.38 10.69
N ILE A 108 -6.36 -8.33 9.89
CA ILE A 108 -6.28 -6.94 10.36
C ILE A 108 -7.19 -6.00 9.55
N LEU A 109 -8.04 -6.54 8.68
CA LEU A 109 -8.83 -5.76 7.74
C LEU A 109 -9.73 -4.75 8.45
N GLU A 110 -10.33 -5.16 9.57
CA GLU A 110 -11.16 -4.30 10.41
C GLU A 110 -10.36 -3.11 10.96
N ILE A 111 -9.11 -3.32 11.38
CA ILE A 111 -8.24 -2.25 11.87
C ILE A 111 -7.92 -1.26 10.75
N LEU A 112 -7.60 -1.76 9.56
CA LEU A 112 -7.34 -0.90 8.41
C LEU A 112 -8.57 -0.04 8.10
N ILE A 113 -9.77 -0.62 8.12
CA ILE A 113 -11.03 0.10 7.90
C ILE A 113 -11.30 1.11 9.02
N GLN A 114 -11.02 0.76 10.28
CA GLN A 114 -11.15 1.68 11.42
C GLN A 114 -10.20 2.88 11.28
N ASN A 115 -8.96 2.66 10.84
CA ASN A 115 -8.01 3.74 10.58
C ASN A 115 -8.52 4.70 9.48
N LEU A 116 -9.20 4.17 8.45
CA LEU A 116 -9.84 5.00 7.42
C LEU A 116 -11.02 5.81 7.97
N LYS A 117 -11.83 5.23 8.86
CA LYS A 117 -13.00 5.86 9.49
C LYS A 117 -12.64 7.00 10.44
N LEU A 118 -11.68 6.76 11.31
CA LEU A 118 -11.38 7.67 12.41
C LEU A 118 -10.64 8.92 11.94
N GLY A 119 -9.76 8.79 10.95
CA GLY A 119 -8.97 9.92 10.43
C GLY A 119 -8.14 10.63 11.50
N THR A 120 -7.93 10.01 12.67
CA THR A 120 -7.33 10.64 13.86
C THR A 120 -5.82 10.84 13.73
N GLU A 121 -5.17 10.05 12.87
CA GLU A 121 -3.75 10.17 12.56
C GLU A 121 -3.57 10.01 11.05
N GLU A 122 -3.12 11.08 10.38
CA GLU A 122 -2.92 11.14 8.93
C GLU A 122 -2.02 10.00 8.45
N ALA A 123 -0.92 9.74 9.16
CA ALA A 123 0.00 8.65 8.85
C ALA A 123 -0.67 7.28 8.91
N LEU A 124 -1.56 7.03 9.88
CA LEU A 124 -2.29 5.75 9.96
C LEU A 124 -3.29 5.62 8.82
N GLN A 125 -4.03 6.68 8.51
CA GLN A 125 -5.00 6.68 7.42
C GLN A 125 -4.30 6.44 6.07
N GLU A 126 -3.25 7.19 5.78
CA GLU A 126 -2.46 7.08 4.55
C GLU A 126 -1.85 5.68 4.40
N ASN A 127 -1.13 5.19 5.41
CA ASN A 127 -0.46 3.89 5.33
C ASN A 127 -1.46 2.73 5.29
N SER A 128 -2.62 2.84 5.96
CA SER A 128 -3.69 1.84 5.88
C SER A 128 -4.31 1.79 4.49
N LEU A 129 -4.57 2.96 3.88
CA LEU A 129 -5.08 3.05 2.52
C LEU A 129 -4.07 2.52 1.50
N LEU A 130 -2.79 2.87 1.65
CA LEU A 130 -1.72 2.37 0.79
C LEU A 130 -1.61 0.85 0.85
N LEU A 131 -1.63 0.27 2.05
CA LEU A 131 -1.60 -1.18 2.23
C LEU A 131 -2.82 -1.85 1.60
N LEU A 132 -4.01 -1.30 1.83
CA LEU A 132 -5.25 -1.81 1.25
C LEU A 132 -5.21 -1.75 -0.28
N SER A 133 -4.81 -0.61 -0.87
CA SER A 133 -4.74 -0.41 -2.32
C SER A 133 -3.82 -1.38 -3.04
N ARG A 134 -2.76 -1.85 -2.37
CA ARG A 134 -1.78 -2.81 -2.92
C ARG A 134 -2.23 -4.25 -2.78
N CYS A 135 -3.03 -4.57 -1.76
CA CYS A 135 -3.44 -5.94 -1.48
C CYS A 135 -4.83 -6.29 -2.03
N VAL A 136 -5.72 -5.31 -2.25
CA VAL A 136 -7.13 -5.55 -2.62
C VAL A 136 -7.30 -6.34 -3.92
N GLY A 137 -6.38 -6.20 -4.88
CA GLY A 137 -6.40 -6.99 -6.12
C GLY A 137 -6.17 -8.49 -5.94
N PHE A 138 -5.72 -8.93 -4.76
CA PHE A 138 -5.47 -10.33 -4.42
C PHE A 138 -6.51 -10.91 -3.44
N PHE A 139 -7.50 -10.12 -3.04
CA PHE A 139 -8.52 -10.57 -2.12
C PHE A 139 -9.50 -11.53 -2.80
N SER A 140 -9.93 -12.54 -2.05
CA SER A 140 -11.01 -13.43 -2.50
C SER A 140 -12.34 -12.69 -2.49
N GLU A 141 -13.32 -13.20 -3.24
CA GLU A 141 -14.68 -12.65 -3.26
C GLU A 141 -15.31 -12.53 -1.87
N GLY A 142 -14.99 -13.47 -0.96
CA GLY A 142 -15.45 -13.39 0.43
C GLY A 142 -14.91 -12.15 1.16
N VAL A 143 -13.64 -11.81 0.97
CA VAL A 143 -13.04 -10.60 1.57
C VAL A 143 -13.59 -9.32 0.93
N ILE A 144 -13.82 -9.33 -0.38
CA ILE A 144 -14.48 -8.20 -1.06
C ILE A 144 -15.92 -8.02 -0.53
N HIS A 145 -16.65 -9.10 -0.30
CA HIS A 145 -17.98 -9.05 0.30
C HIS A 145 -17.94 -8.46 1.71
N ASP A 146 -16.97 -8.84 2.54
CA ASP A 146 -16.75 -8.28 3.87
C ASP A 146 -16.48 -6.77 3.82
N LEU A 147 -15.69 -6.29 2.85
CA LEU A 147 -15.45 -4.86 2.60
C LEU A 147 -16.74 -4.12 2.24
N LEU A 148 -17.56 -4.68 1.36
CA LEU A 148 -18.83 -4.07 0.96
C LEU A 148 -19.82 -3.98 2.14
N ASN A 149 -19.89 -5.02 2.98
CA ASN A 149 -20.74 -5.01 4.18
C ASN A 149 -20.30 -3.95 5.19
N GLN A 150 -19.00 -3.65 5.24
CA GLN A 150 -18.44 -2.59 6.06
C GLN A 150 -18.56 -1.19 5.44
N LYS A 151 -19.32 -1.06 4.34
CA LYS A 151 -19.59 0.22 3.64
C LYS A 151 -18.31 0.91 3.17
N ILE A 152 -17.33 0.15 2.68
CA ILE A 152 -16.02 0.67 2.28
C ILE A 152 -16.08 1.88 1.33
N PHE A 153 -17.05 1.93 0.41
CA PHE A 153 -17.18 3.07 -0.51
C PHE A 153 -17.61 4.37 0.17
N GLU A 154 -18.37 4.32 1.27
CA GLU A 154 -18.70 5.51 2.08
C GLU A 154 -17.42 6.13 2.70
N LEU A 155 -16.36 5.33 2.83
CA LEU A 155 -15.06 5.77 3.33
C LEU A 155 -14.13 6.22 2.20
N LEU A 156 -14.07 5.47 1.09
CA LEU A 156 -13.13 5.74 0.01
C LEU A 156 -13.51 6.91 -0.88
N ILE A 157 -14.81 7.11 -1.15
CA ILE A 157 -15.26 8.18 -2.06
C ILE A 157 -14.85 9.58 -1.56
N PRO A 158 -15.02 9.95 -0.27
CA PRO A 158 -14.51 11.22 0.23
C PRO A 158 -13.01 11.41 0.04
N LEU A 159 -12.22 10.33 0.12
CA LEU A 159 -10.76 10.38 -0.03
C LEU A 159 -10.32 10.64 -1.47
N LEU A 160 -11.20 10.46 -2.48
CA LEU A 160 -10.95 10.85 -3.87
C LEU A 160 -10.74 12.37 -4.02
N GLY A 161 -11.36 13.17 -3.14
CA GLY A 161 -11.18 14.61 -3.10
C GLY A 161 -9.80 15.05 -2.58
N ILE A 162 -9.17 14.24 -1.73
CA ILE A 162 -7.91 14.56 -1.05
C ILE A 162 -6.74 14.20 -1.97
N LYS A 163 -5.93 15.18 -2.36
CA LYS A 163 -4.91 15.05 -3.41
C LYS A 163 -3.92 13.90 -3.15
N GLU A 164 -3.48 13.74 -1.90
CA GLU A 164 -2.49 12.78 -1.44
C GLU A 164 -3.05 11.36 -1.35
N LEU A 165 -4.36 11.22 -1.12
CA LEU A 165 -5.05 9.94 -0.94
C LEU A 165 -5.85 9.50 -2.18
N ARG A 166 -6.02 10.40 -3.16
CA ARG A 166 -6.84 10.20 -4.34
C ARG A 166 -6.46 8.97 -5.14
N GLU A 167 -5.20 8.83 -5.49
CA GLU A 167 -4.70 7.70 -6.28
C GLU A 167 -4.95 6.35 -5.58
N PRO A 168 -4.48 6.13 -4.33
CA PRO A 168 -4.70 4.86 -3.68
C PRO A 168 -6.18 4.60 -3.36
N ALA A 169 -6.98 5.63 -3.08
CA ALA A 169 -8.43 5.48 -2.94
C ALA A 169 -9.09 5.04 -4.26
N MET A 170 -8.77 5.70 -5.37
CA MET A 170 -9.29 5.39 -6.70
C MET A 170 -8.92 3.96 -7.10
N ARG A 171 -7.64 3.59 -6.98
CA ARG A 171 -7.17 2.22 -7.25
C ARG A 171 -7.89 1.18 -6.39
N THR A 172 -8.12 1.49 -5.11
CA THR A 172 -8.85 0.59 -4.21
C THR A 172 -10.29 0.41 -4.67
N CYS A 173 -10.99 1.50 -5.02
CA CYS A 173 -12.33 1.44 -5.57
C CYS A 173 -12.37 0.59 -6.85
N GLY A 174 -11.45 0.86 -7.78
CA GLY A 174 -11.23 0.13 -9.02
C GLY A 174 -11.24 -1.38 -8.84
N MET A 175 -10.39 -1.87 -7.94
CA MET A 175 -10.23 -3.30 -7.69
C MET A 175 -11.45 -3.93 -7.00
N ILE A 176 -12.18 -3.17 -6.18
CA ILE A 176 -13.40 -3.64 -5.51
C ILE A 176 -14.53 -3.82 -6.52
N TYR A 177 -14.78 -2.84 -7.41
CA TYR A 177 -15.91 -2.91 -8.33
C TYR A 177 -15.61 -3.63 -9.66
N LYS A 178 -14.34 -3.86 -10.00
CA LYS A 178 -13.95 -4.52 -11.27
C LYS A 178 -14.70 -5.84 -11.45
N CYS A 179 -15.47 -5.95 -12.53
CA CYS A 179 -16.25 -7.15 -12.88
C CYS A 179 -17.27 -7.58 -11.81
N ARG A 180 -17.74 -6.65 -10.97
CA ARG A 180 -18.66 -6.94 -9.86
C ARG A 180 -19.85 -5.98 -9.85
N GLU A 181 -20.94 -6.36 -10.50
CA GLU A 181 -22.15 -5.54 -10.63
C GLU A 181 -22.70 -5.00 -9.30
N LYS A 182 -22.71 -5.84 -8.25
CA LYS A 182 -23.19 -5.40 -6.92
C LYS A 182 -22.35 -4.23 -6.39
N ALA A 183 -21.03 -4.32 -6.50
CA ALA A 183 -20.12 -3.27 -6.07
C ALA A 183 -20.24 -2.01 -6.94
N GLN A 184 -20.33 -2.18 -8.27
CA GLN A 184 -20.56 -1.08 -9.21
C GLN A 184 -21.84 -0.31 -8.88
N ARG A 185 -22.96 -1.01 -8.66
CA ARG A 185 -24.24 -0.38 -8.28
C ARG A 185 -24.16 0.38 -6.96
N ILE A 186 -23.43 -0.12 -5.96
CA ILE A 186 -23.22 0.58 -4.70
C ILE A 186 -22.39 1.85 -4.94
N PHE A 187 -21.34 1.77 -5.74
CA PHE A 187 -20.50 2.91 -6.10
C PHE A 187 -21.30 4.01 -6.81
N PHE A 188 -22.14 3.65 -7.79
CA PHE A 188 -23.05 4.57 -8.47
C PHE A 188 -24.09 5.18 -7.54
N LYS A 189 -24.66 4.39 -6.61
CA LYS A 189 -25.61 4.89 -5.61
C LYS A 189 -25.00 6.00 -4.73
N LEU A 190 -23.69 5.94 -4.51
CA LEU A 190 -22.93 6.92 -3.74
C LEU A 190 -22.31 8.02 -4.61
N LYS A 191 -22.69 8.14 -5.88
CA LYS A 191 -22.19 9.14 -6.84
C LYS A 191 -20.68 9.08 -7.05
N GLY A 192 -20.07 7.91 -6.87
CA GLY A 192 -18.61 7.75 -7.02
C GLY A 192 -18.12 8.02 -8.45
N GLU A 193 -18.96 7.80 -9.45
CA GLU A 193 -18.71 8.12 -10.85
C GLU A 193 -18.53 9.62 -11.09
N GLU A 194 -19.28 10.46 -10.37
CA GLU A 194 -19.13 11.92 -10.46
C GLU A 194 -17.73 12.33 -9.97
N GLU A 195 -17.20 11.69 -8.92
CA GLU A 195 -15.84 11.92 -8.44
C GLU A 195 -14.78 11.45 -9.44
N LEU A 196 -14.95 10.30 -10.09
CA LEU A 196 -14.02 9.85 -11.15
C LEU A 196 -13.98 10.82 -12.34
N VAL A 197 -15.14 11.31 -12.77
CA VAL A 197 -15.20 12.30 -13.86
C VAL A 197 -14.56 13.63 -13.46
N LYS A 198 -14.78 14.09 -12.22
CA LYS A 198 -14.08 15.27 -11.68
C LYS A 198 -12.57 15.09 -11.67
N ILE A 199 -12.08 13.93 -11.22
CA ILE A 199 -10.64 13.60 -11.21
C ILE A 199 -10.08 13.65 -12.62
N LEU A 200 -10.78 13.05 -13.59
CA LEU A 200 -10.37 13.07 -15.00
C LEU A 200 -10.26 14.50 -15.53
N ALA A 201 -11.22 15.36 -15.19
CA ALA A 201 -11.26 16.74 -15.64
C ALA A 201 -10.14 17.62 -15.05
N ILE A 202 -9.57 17.27 -13.90
CA ILE A 202 -8.46 18.00 -13.27
C ILE A 202 -7.11 17.29 -13.43
N ALA A 203 -7.08 16.16 -14.15
CA ALA A 203 -5.86 15.40 -14.38
C ALA A 203 -4.92 16.21 -15.30
N ASN A 204 -3.72 16.48 -14.81
CA ASN A 204 -2.74 17.36 -15.46
C ASN A 204 -1.51 16.62 -16.01
N THR A 205 -1.51 15.28 -15.93
CA THR A 205 -0.44 14.43 -16.45
C THR A 205 -1.05 13.23 -17.17
N GLU A 206 -0.36 12.73 -18.19
CA GLU A 206 -0.78 11.54 -18.93
C GLU A 206 -1.02 10.34 -17.99
N GLU A 207 -0.11 10.10 -17.05
CA GLU A 207 -0.22 9.01 -16.07
C GLU A 207 -1.55 9.05 -15.29
N LYS A 208 -1.92 10.23 -14.78
CA LYS A 208 -3.17 10.40 -14.01
C LYS A 208 -4.40 10.24 -14.90
N VAL A 209 -4.34 10.73 -16.13
CA VAL A 209 -5.42 10.52 -17.12
C VAL A 209 -5.61 9.03 -17.36
N MET A 210 -4.54 8.32 -17.71
CA MET A 210 -4.56 6.88 -18.00
C MET A 210 -5.06 6.07 -16.81
N GLU A 211 -4.57 6.36 -15.60
CA GLU A 211 -5.01 5.67 -14.40
C GLU A 211 -6.51 5.89 -14.13
N THR A 212 -7.00 7.11 -14.31
CA THR A 212 -8.42 7.42 -14.13
C THR A 212 -9.29 6.69 -15.16
N LEU A 213 -8.86 6.67 -16.42
CA LEU A 213 -9.55 5.95 -17.48
C LEU A 213 -9.55 4.44 -17.26
N ILE A 214 -8.47 3.85 -16.71
CA ILE A 214 -8.44 2.43 -16.33
C ILE A 214 -9.49 2.14 -15.24
N ASN A 215 -9.62 3.03 -14.25
CA ASN A 215 -10.63 2.88 -13.21
C ASN A 215 -12.06 3.02 -13.75
N ILE A 216 -12.27 3.90 -14.73
CA ILE A 216 -13.54 4.02 -15.47
C ILE A 216 -13.81 2.74 -16.26
N LEU A 217 -12.81 2.17 -16.93
CA LEU A 217 -12.94 0.89 -17.64
C LEU A 217 -13.36 -0.23 -16.66
N TYR A 218 -12.71 -0.34 -15.51
CA TYR A 218 -13.10 -1.33 -14.49
C TYR A 218 -14.54 -1.14 -13.98
N LEU A 219 -15.04 0.10 -13.98
CA LEU A 219 -16.39 0.43 -13.53
C LEU A 219 -17.45 -0.01 -14.53
N ILE A 220 -17.13 -0.05 -15.84
CA ILE A 220 -18.08 -0.44 -16.90
C ILE A 220 -18.03 -1.93 -17.26
N LEU A 221 -16.97 -2.64 -16.89
CA LEU A 221 -16.84 -4.07 -17.21
C LEU A 221 -17.68 -4.94 -16.27
N ASP A 222 -18.57 -5.75 -16.83
CA ASP A 222 -19.36 -6.74 -16.12
C ASP A 222 -18.52 -7.98 -15.72
N SER A 223 -19.19 -8.96 -15.11
CA SER A 223 -18.58 -10.23 -14.70
C SER A 223 -17.98 -11.07 -15.84
N GLN A 224 -18.40 -10.85 -17.08
CA GLN A 224 -17.91 -11.50 -18.29
C GLN A 224 -16.86 -10.66 -19.03
N ASN A 225 -16.37 -9.57 -18.44
CA ASN A 225 -15.53 -8.56 -19.09
C ASN A 225 -16.19 -7.92 -20.32
N LYS A 226 -17.51 -7.84 -20.35
CA LYS A 226 -18.26 -7.09 -21.36
C LYS A 226 -18.66 -5.74 -20.79
N GLN A 227 -18.83 -4.77 -21.67
CA GLN A 227 -19.30 -3.44 -21.28
C GLN A 227 -20.76 -3.48 -20.83
N SER A 228 -21.04 -2.91 -19.67
CA SER A 228 -22.38 -2.71 -19.15
C SER A 228 -22.94 -1.37 -19.66
N GLN A 229 -23.99 -1.43 -20.50
CA GLN A 229 -24.62 -0.23 -21.03
C GLN A 229 -25.17 0.68 -19.93
N PHE A 230 -25.70 0.09 -18.86
CA PHE A 230 -26.15 0.83 -17.69
C PHE A 230 -25.03 1.68 -17.08
N CYS A 231 -23.84 1.08 -16.88
CA CYS A 231 -22.70 1.76 -16.29
C CYS A 231 -22.15 2.84 -17.22
N ILE A 232 -22.09 2.58 -18.52
CA ILE A 232 -21.67 3.57 -19.53
C ILE A 232 -22.60 4.78 -19.52
N ASN A 233 -23.91 4.57 -19.56
CA ASN A 233 -24.89 5.65 -19.52
C ASN A 233 -24.72 6.52 -18.28
N LYS A 234 -24.51 5.90 -17.10
CA LYS A 234 -24.28 6.62 -15.84
C LYS A 234 -23.03 7.52 -15.88
N ILE A 235 -21.95 7.02 -16.47
CA ILE A 235 -20.70 7.78 -16.58
C ILE A 235 -20.83 8.93 -17.60
N ILE A 236 -21.56 8.71 -18.69
CA ILE A 236 -21.90 9.78 -19.66
C ILE A 236 -22.77 10.85 -19.00
N GLU A 237 -23.80 10.46 -18.25
CA GLU A 237 -24.66 11.37 -17.47
C GLU A 237 -23.85 12.21 -16.47
N ALA A 238 -22.79 11.64 -15.90
CA ALA A 238 -21.87 12.33 -14.99
C ALA A 238 -20.93 13.33 -15.69
N GLY A 239 -20.97 13.45 -17.03
CA GLY A 239 -20.20 14.43 -17.80
C GLY A 239 -18.88 13.92 -18.36
N PHE A 240 -18.69 12.60 -18.48
CA PHE A 240 -17.46 11.99 -18.98
C PHE A 240 -16.98 12.54 -20.32
N LEU A 241 -17.88 12.70 -21.30
CA LEU A 241 -17.52 13.21 -22.63
C LEU A 241 -16.94 14.63 -22.55
N ALA A 242 -17.54 15.50 -21.75
CA ALA A 242 -17.04 16.86 -21.55
C ALA A 242 -15.69 16.88 -20.82
N ALA A 243 -15.43 15.91 -19.93
CA ALA A 243 -14.13 15.78 -19.28
C ALA A 243 -13.05 15.31 -20.27
N ILE A 244 -13.37 14.36 -21.14
CA ILE A 244 -12.49 13.86 -22.21
C ILE A 244 -12.10 14.98 -23.18
N ASP A 245 -13.06 15.80 -23.60
CA ASP A 245 -12.81 16.89 -24.55
C ASP A 245 -11.78 17.90 -24.04
N ARG A 246 -11.71 18.10 -22.72
CA ARG A 246 -10.80 19.04 -22.05
C ARG A 246 -9.38 18.50 -21.83
N ILE A 247 -9.14 17.21 -22.06
CA ILE A 247 -7.81 16.63 -21.92
C ILE A 247 -6.88 17.24 -22.97
N ASP A 248 -5.64 17.53 -22.56
CA ASP A 248 -4.60 18.07 -23.44
C ASP A 248 -4.42 17.18 -24.69
N GLU A 249 -4.44 17.80 -25.87
CA GLU A 249 -4.29 17.13 -27.17
C GLU A 249 -2.98 16.33 -27.28
N ASN A 250 -1.94 16.70 -26.52
CA ASN A 250 -0.70 15.94 -26.49
C ASN A 250 -0.85 14.59 -25.78
N PHE A 251 -1.73 14.49 -24.78
CA PHE A 251 -2.04 13.21 -24.13
C PHE A 251 -2.90 12.32 -25.03
N LYS A 252 -3.78 12.92 -25.84
CA LYS A 252 -4.64 12.19 -26.78
C LYS A 252 -3.86 11.48 -27.88
N LYS A 253 -2.64 11.93 -28.19
CA LYS A 253 -1.78 11.33 -29.24
C LYS A 253 -1.14 10.00 -28.81
N SER A 254 -1.28 9.57 -27.56
CA SER A 254 -0.70 8.31 -27.11
C SER A 254 -1.57 7.14 -27.56
N ARG A 255 -0.94 6.10 -28.13
CA ARG A 255 -1.66 4.90 -28.61
C ARG A 255 -2.51 4.25 -27.51
N ASN A 256 -2.01 4.26 -26.27
CA ASN A 256 -2.71 3.70 -25.13
C ASN A 256 -4.00 4.45 -24.81
N TYR A 257 -4.02 5.78 -25.02
CA TYR A 257 -5.21 6.60 -24.83
C TYR A 257 -6.31 6.21 -25.81
N ASP A 258 -6.00 6.12 -27.10
CA ASP A 258 -6.98 5.76 -28.13
C ASP A 258 -7.56 4.35 -27.94
N GLU A 259 -6.71 3.37 -27.61
CA GLU A 259 -7.14 2.00 -27.33
C GLU A 259 -8.09 1.95 -26.12
N LEU A 260 -7.76 2.67 -25.04
CA LEU A 260 -8.55 2.68 -23.81
C LEU A 260 -9.86 3.46 -23.98
N LEU A 261 -9.82 4.62 -24.66
CA LEU A 261 -11.01 5.41 -24.94
C LEU A 261 -11.96 4.67 -25.88
N SER A 262 -11.43 3.98 -26.90
CA SER A 262 -12.21 3.10 -27.76
C SER A 262 -12.86 1.97 -26.95
N ALA A 263 -12.11 1.35 -26.04
CA ALA A 263 -12.60 0.33 -25.12
C ALA A 263 -13.61 0.86 -24.08
N ILE A 264 -13.85 2.17 -24.00
CA ILE A 264 -14.91 2.77 -23.18
C ILE A 264 -16.10 3.20 -24.06
N LEU A 265 -15.84 3.71 -25.27
CA LEU A 265 -16.83 4.36 -26.14
C LEU A 265 -17.42 3.47 -27.25
N GLN A 266 -17.00 2.20 -27.36
CA GLN A 266 -17.40 1.27 -28.43
C GLN A 266 -18.92 1.00 -28.61
N VAL A 267 -19.80 1.72 -27.92
CA VAL A 267 -21.27 1.58 -28.01
C VAL A 267 -21.96 2.61 -28.92
N ARG A 268 -21.24 3.43 -29.70
CA ARG A 268 -21.91 4.38 -30.62
C ARG A 268 -22.17 3.87 -32.05
N TYR A 269 -21.70 2.69 -32.45
CA TYR A 269 -21.83 2.23 -33.84
C TYR A 269 -22.09 0.71 -34.00
N THR A 270 -23.04 0.16 -33.24
CA THR A 270 -23.76 -1.09 -33.59
C THR A 270 -25.21 -0.96 -33.17
#